data_AF-A0A2M9LP02-F1
#
_entry.id   AF-A0A2M9LP02-F1
#
_cell.length_a   1.000
_cell.length_b   1.000
_cell.length_c   1.000
_cell.angle_alpha   90.00
_cell.angle_beta   90.00
_cell.angle_gamma   90.00
#
_symmetry.space_group_name_H-M   'P 1'
#
loop_
_entity.id
_entity.type
_entity.pdbx_description
1 polymer ?
#
loop_
_entity_poly.entity_id
_entity_poly.type
_entity_poly.pdbx_seq_one_letter_code
_entity_poly.pdbx_strand_id
1 'polypeptide(L)'
;MDGTSSGNLTDDLSALDFAAVAPEEFARIVKSLSAKQLAEVMRGELRTRILGEVFGRMRQQFRSEAAGGLTALIRWKITGESDAVYETAIADGACRVTAGRSDAEPRTTLVMADAEFLKLVSGNGNPVTMFMTRKLKVAGDVGLASGLTRYFDIPKA
;
A
#
# COMPACT_ATOMS: atom_id res chain seq x y z
N MET A 1 -9.54 23.13 -36.92
CA MET A 1 -8.53 23.63 -35.97
C MET A 1 -9.32 24.57 -35.08
N ASP A 2 -9.73 24.21 -33.86
CA ASP A 2 -9.05 23.38 -32.88
C ASP A 2 -10.07 22.63 -32.00
N GLY A 3 -9.86 21.32 -31.86
CA GLY A 3 -10.63 20.46 -30.97
C GLY A 3 -10.10 20.59 -29.56
N THR A 4 -10.84 21.27 -28.70
CA THR A 4 -10.77 21.15 -27.25
C THR A 4 -10.93 19.69 -26.83
N SER A 5 -9.93 19.14 -26.15
CA SER A 5 -10.09 18.29 -24.94
C SER A 5 -8.71 17.89 -24.41
N SER A 6 -8.03 18.82 -23.73
CA SER A 6 -7.23 18.42 -22.58
C SER A 6 -8.22 18.17 -21.44
N GLY A 7 -8.91 17.03 -21.48
CA GLY A 7 -9.57 16.50 -20.30
C GLY A 7 -8.50 16.34 -19.25
N ASN A 8 -8.69 16.97 -18.10
CA ASN A 8 -7.72 16.98 -17.02
C ASN A 8 -7.49 15.53 -16.60
N LEU A 9 -6.33 14.96 -16.93
CA LEU A 9 -5.99 13.57 -16.59
C LEU A 9 -6.18 13.30 -15.09
N THR A 10 -6.01 14.33 -14.27
CA THR A 10 -6.29 14.30 -12.83
C THR A 10 -7.78 14.15 -12.52
N ASP A 11 -8.69 14.74 -13.30
CA ASP A 11 -10.14 14.56 -13.13
C ASP A 11 -10.57 13.15 -13.56
N ASP A 12 -10.06 12.61 -14.68
CA ASP A 12 -10.30 11.22 -15.11
C ASP A 12 -9.73 10.20 -14.11
N LEU A 13 -8.55 10.47 -13.54
CA LEU A 13 -7.93 9.62 -12.52
C LEU A 13 -8.55 9.81 -11.13
N SER A 14 -9.20 10.96 -10.87
CA SER A 14 -10.00 11.18 -9.66
C SER A 14 -11.36 10.47 -9.71
N ALA A 15 -11.86 10.21 -10.93
CA ALA A 15 -13.06 9.42 -11.18
C ALA A 15 -12.80 7.90 -11.05
N LEU A 16 -11.53 7.47 -11.13
CA LEU A 16 -11.12 6.15 -10.64
C LEU A 16 -11.23 6.19 -9.12
N ASP A 17 -12.40 5.81 -8.62
CA ASP A 17 -12.59 5.68 -7.19
C ASP A 17 -11.80 4.45 -6.69
N PHE A 18 -10.49 4.63 -6.50
CA PHE A 18 -9.61 3.62 -5.92
C PHE A 18 -10.14 3.11 -4.56
N ALA A 19 -11.02 3.87 -3.90
CA ALA A 19 -11.73 3.51 -2.67
C ALA A 19 -12.91 2.56 -2.89
N ALA A 20 -13.66 2.71 -3.98
CA ALA A 20 -14.86 1.91 -4.26
C ALA A 20 -14.64 0.75 -5.24
N VAL A 21 -13.49 0.66 -5.91
CA VAL A 21 -13.21 -0.45 -6.83
C VAL A 21 -12.78 -1.73 -6.09
N ALA A 22 -13.21 -2.89 -6.60
CA ALA A 22 -12.79 -4.19 -6.08
C ALA A 22 -11.24 -4.36 -6.09
N PRO A 23 -10.66 -5.19 -5.21
CA PRO A 23 -9.20 -5.34 -5.12
C PRO A 23 -8.52 -5.73 -6.45
N GLU A 24 -9.17 -6.54 -7.28
CA GLU A 24 -8.68 -6.95 -8.60
C GLU A 24 -8.69 -5.79 -9.61
N GLU A 25 -9.73 -4.95 -9.55
CA GLU A 25 -9.82 -3.73 -10.35
C GLU A 25 -8.73 -2.73 -9.93
N PHE A 26 -8.52 -2.56 -8.63
CA PHE A 26 -7.39 -1.77 -8.10
C PHE A 26 -6.05 -2.25 -8.67
N ALA A 27 -5.82 -3.58 -8.70
CA ALA A 27 -4.62 -4.15 -9.30
C ALA A 27 -4.51 -3.88 -10.80
N ARG A 28 -5.60 -4.00 -11.57
CA ARG A 28 -5.60 -3.68 -13.00
C ARG A 28 -5.32 -2.20 -13.27
N ILE A 29 -5.89 -1.30 -12.47
CA ILE A 29 -5.63 0.14 -12.57
C ILE A 29 -4.15 0.41 -12.30
N VAL A 30 -3.59 -0.03 -11.17
CA VAL A 30 -2.17 0.20 -10.84
C VAL A 30 -1.24 -0.33 -11.92
N LYS A 31 -1.58 -1.47 -12.55
CA LYS A 31 -0.82 -2.05 -13.67
C LYS A 31 -0.84 -1.18 -14.94
N SER A 32 -1.96 -0.49 -15.19
CA SER A 32 -2.16 0.34 -16.38
C SER A 32 -1.47 1.71 -16.29
N LEU A 33 -1.19 2.19 -15.07
CA LEU A 33 -0.61 3.52 -14.85
C LEU A 33 0.92 3.51 -15.01
N SER A 34 1.43 4.52 -15.72
CA SER A 34 2.86 4.83 -15.74
C SER A 34 3.35 5.37 -14.39
N ALA A 35 4.68 5.39 -14.19
CA ALA A 35 5.28 5.97 -12.98
C ALA A 35 4.90 7.44 -12.79
N LYS A 36 4.79 8.22 -13.87
CA LYS A 36 4.35 9.62 -13.82
C LYS A 36 2.90 9.72 -13.35
N GLN A 37 2.00 8.90 -13.90
CA GLN A 37 0.59 8.89 -13.51
C GLN A 37 0.40 8.47 -12.05
N LEU A 38 1.12 7.43 -11.60
CA LEU A 38 1.11 7.03 -10.18
C LEU A 38 1.56 8.19 -9.26
N ALA A 39 2.55 8.98 -9.68
CA ALA A 39 3.02 10.12 -8.92
C ALA A 39 2.05 11.33 -8.94
N GLU A 40 1.17 11.43 -9.94
CA GLU A 40 0.13 12.48 -9.98
C GLU A 40 -1.07 12.11 -9.11
N VAL A 41 -1.51 10.84 -9.12
CA VAL A 41 -2.64 10.40 -8.27
C VAL A 41 -2.29 10.36 -6.78
N MET A 42 -1.00 10.19 -6.45
CA MET A 42 -0.49 10.19 -5.09
C MET A 42 -0.12 11.59 -4.60
N ARG A 43 -1.04 12.56 -4.77
CA ARG A 43 -0.91 13.94 -4.28
C ARG A 43 -2.16 14.44 -3.58
N GLY A 44 -2.00 15.44 -2.71
CA GLY A 44 -3.06 16.17 -2.04
C GLY A 44 -4.04 15.27 -1.28
N GLU A 45 -5.33 15.65 -1.31
CA GLU A 45 -6.39 14.90 -0.62
C GLU A 45 -6.64 13.51 -1.23
N LEU A 46 -6.39 13.34 -2.54
CA LEU A 46 -6.54 12.05 -3.21
C LEU A 46 -5.56 11.03 -2.64
N ARG A 47 -4.31 11.42 -2.40
CA ARG A 47 -3.30 10.59 -1.72
C ARG A 47 -3.81 10.07 -0.38
N THR A 48 -4.33 10.96 0.47
CA THR A 48 -4.83 10.61 1.81
C THR A 48 -5.96 9.60 1.72
N ARG A 49 -6.91 9.79 0.79
CA ARG A 49 -8.01 8.85 0.55
C ARG A 49 -7.48 7.48 0.09
N ILE A 50 -6.61 7.43 -0.91
CA ILE A 50 -6.03 6.18 -1.43
C ILE A 50 -5.32 5.41 -0.32
N LEU A 51 -4.48 6.07 0.48
CA LEU A 51 -3.77 5.42 1.58
C LEU A 51 -4.76 4.86 2.62
N GLY A 52 -5.72 5.68 3.07
CA GLY A 52 -6.72 5.24 4.04
C GLY A 52 -7.49 4.00 3.59
N GLU A 53 -7.85 3.95 2.31
CA GLU A 53 -8.60 2.83 1.72
C GLU A 53 -7.77 1.57 1.57
N VAL A 54 -6.54 1.68 1.04
CA VAL A 54 -5.64 0.53 0.94
C VAL A 54 -5.35 -0.05 2.33
N PHE A 55 -5.07 0.79 3.32
CA PHE A 55 -4.86 0.35 4.70
C PHE A 55 -6.13 -0.20 5.36
N GLY A 56 -7.31 0.35 5.02
CA GLY A 56 -8.60 -0.19 5.47
C GLY A 56 -8.88 -1.60 4.93
N ARG A 57 -8.47 -1.87 3.67
CA ARG A 57 -8.60 -3.17 3.01
C ARG A 57 -7.64 -4.22 3.57
N MET A 58 -6.49 -3.83 4.12
CA MET A 58 -5.54 -4.79 4.71
C MET A 58 -6.19 -5.68 5.77
N ARG A 59 -7.17 -5.17 6.53
CA ARG A 59 -7.93 -6.00 7.49
C ARG A 59 -8.72 -7.10 6.79
N GLN A 60 -9.36 -6.76 5.67
CA GLN A 60 -10.22 -7.69 4.91
C GLN A 60 -9.41 -8.75 4.17
N GLN A 61 -8.18 -8.39 3.76
CA GLN A 61 -7.26 -9.29 3.08
C GLN A 61 -6.46 -10.17 4.05
N PHE A 62 -6.58 -9.97 5.36
CA PHE A 62 -5.77 -10.72 6.33
C PHE A 62 -6.22 -12.17 6.45
N ARG A 63 -5.26 -13.09 6.34
CA ARG A 63 -5.45 -14.53 6.44
C ARG A 63 -5.13 -15.00 7.84
N SER A 64 -6.14 -15.01 8.71
CA SER A 64 -6.01 -15.40 10.12
C SER A 64 -5.37 -16.78 10.30
N GLU A 65 -5.71 -17.74 9.45
CA GLU A 65 -5.21 -19.11 9.51
C GLU A 65 -3.71 -19.19 9.20
N ALA A 66 -3.20 -18.28 8.37
CA ALA A 66 -1.79 -18.22 8.02
C ALA A 66 -0.94 -17.55 9.11
N ALA A 67 -1.55 -16.73 9.96
CA ALA A 67 -0.86 -15.97 11.00
C ALA A 67 -0.49 -16.81 12.22
N GLY A 68 -1.19 -17.92 12.48
CA GLY A 68 -0.90 -18.80 13.63
C GLY A 68 -0.81 -18.02 14.94
N GLY A 69 0.29 -18.18 15.68
CA GLY A 69 0.56 -17.46 16.92
C GLY A 69 1.30 -16.12 16.76
N LEU A 70 1.33 -15.53 15.56
CA LEU A 70 2.05 -14.29 15.32
C LEU A 70 1.47 -13.15 16.16
N THR A 71 2.33 -12.55 16.99
CA THR A 71 2.09 -11.25 17.62
C THR A 71 3.17 -10.27 17.15
N ALA A 72 2.78 -9.22 16.43
CA ALA A 72 3.70 -8.24 15.90
C ALA A 72 3.02 -6.91 15.59
N LEU A 73 3.77 -5.82 15.81
CA LEU A 73 3.46 -4.51 15.25
C LEU A 73 4.37 -4.27 14.03
N ILE A 74 3.75 -4.09 12.87
CA ILE A 74 4.43 -3.65 11.64
C ILE A 74 4.16 -2.16 11.46
N ARG A 75 5.23 -1.36 11.30
CA ARG A 75 5.11 0.06 10.97
C ARG A 75 5.40 0.28 9.49
N TRP A 76 4.55 1.05 8.83
CA TRP A 76 4.68 1.44 7.43
C TRP A 76 5.02 2.91 7.38
N LYS A 77 6.09 3.28 6.70
CA LYS A 77 6.44 4.67 6.39
C LYS A 77 6.37 4.85 4.87
N ILE A 78 5.33 5.54 4.41
CA ILE A 78 5.11 5.81 3.00
C ILE A 78 5.59 7.22 2.69
N THR A 79 6.67 7.33 1.91
CA THR A 79 7.28 8.60 1.53
C THR A 79 6.68 9.12 0.22
N GLY A 80 6.60 10.43 0.07
CA GLY A 80 6.02 11.05 -1.14
C GLY A 80 6.02 12.56 -1.04
N GLU A 81 4.91 13.18 -1.43
CA GLU A 81 4.66 14.61 -1.16
C GLU A 81 4.75 14.93 0.34
N SER A 82 4.29 14.01 1.19
CA SER A 82 4.48 14.03 2.63
C SER A 82 4.70 12.61 3.16
N ASP A 83 5.40 12.49 4.28
CA ASP A 83 5.53 11.19 4.96
C ASP A 83 4.20 10.82 5.62
N ALA A 84 3.69 9.63 5.30
CA ALA A 84 2.55 9.02 5.98
C ALA A 84 3.01 7.80 6.78
N VAL A 85 2.48 7.64 8.00
CA VAL A 85 2.76 6.48 8.85
C VAL A 85 1.47 5.74 9.14
N TYR A 86 1.53 4.42 9.02
CA TYR A 86 0.46 3.51 9.42
C TYR A 86 1.07 2.37 10.21
N GLU A 87 0.26 1.75 11.07
CA GLU A 87 0.64 0.60 11.85
C GLU A 87 -0.36 -0.54 11.65
N THR A 88 0.17 -1.74 11.47
CA THR A 88 -0.60 -2.98 11.40
C THR A 88 -0.19 -3.85 12.59
N ALA A 89 -1.10 -3.99 13.55
CA ALA A 89 -0.94 -4.90 14.68
C ALA A 89 -1.61 -6.24 14.34
N ILE A 90 -0.84 -7.32 14.40
CA ILE A 90 -1.33 -8.69 14.32
C ILE A 90 -1.22 -9.30 15.72
N ALA A 91 -2.33 -9.80 16.26
CA ALA A 91 -2.40 -10.50 17.54
C ALA A 91 -3.67 -11.35 17.59
N ASP A 92 -3.62 -12.51 18.25
CA ASP A 92 -4.78 -13.37 18.49
C ASP A 92 -5.58 -13.72 17.22
N GLY A 93 -4.88 -13.94 16.10
CA GLY A 93 -5.52 -14.23 14.81
C GLY A 93 -6.29 -13.05 14.21
N ALA A 94 -6.10 -11.84 14.70
CA ALA A 94 -6.71 -10.61 14.20
C ALA A 94 -5.66 -9.64 13.65
N CYS A 95 -6.09 -8.79 12.72
CA CYS A 95 -5.32 -7.69 12.15
C CYS A 95 -6.04 -6.37 12.44
N ARG A 96 -5.32 -5.42 13.03
CA ARG A 96 -5.79 -4.06 13.29
C ARG A 96 -4.88 -3.06 12.60
N VAL A 97 -5.46 -2.12 11.89
CA VAL A 97 -4.73 -1.04 11.23
C VAL A 97 -5.06 0.29 11.88
N THR A 98 -4.04 1.09 12.13
CA THR A 98 -4.16 2.44 12.71
C THR A 98 -3.34 3.42 11.88
N ALA A 99 -3.95 4.57 11.55
CA ALA A 99 -3.21 5.68 10.98
C ALA A 99 -2.36 6.36 12.06
N GLY A 100 -1.17 6.81 11.68
CA GLY A 100 -0.21 7.44 12.58
C GLY A 100 0.75 6.45 13.22
N ARG A 101 1.59 6.99 14.12
CA ARG A 101 2.60 6.27 14.90
C ARG A 101 2.13 6.18 16.34
N SER A 102 2.15 4.98 16.92
CA SER A 102 2.05 4.79 18.38
C SER A 102 3.43 4.77 19.04
N ASP A 103 3.44 4.80 20.37
CA ASP A 103 4.66 4.67 21.18
C ASP A 103 5.17 3.22 21.26
N ALA A 104 4.40 2.25 20.77
CA ALA A 104 4.82 0.86 20.75
C ALA A 104 5.99 0.64 19.77
N GLU A 105 6.91 -0.24 20.17
CA GLU A 105 8.07 -0.58 19.35
C GLU A 105 7.65 -1.55 18.24
N PRO A 106 7.82 -1.19 16.95
CA PRO A 106 7.49 -2.09 15.86
C PRO A 106 8.54 -3.19 15.76
N ARG A 107 8.08 -4.42 15.54
CA ARG A 107 8.99 -5.54 15.25
C ARG A 107 9.69 -5.35 13.91
N THR A 108 9.01 -4.73 12.95
CA THR A 108 9.60 -4.35 11.66
C THR A 108 8.99 -3.05 11.15
N THR A 109 9.81 -2.22 10.50
CA THR A 109 9.38 -1.02 9.80
C THR A 109 9.69 -1.14 8.31
N LEU A 110 8.66 -0.97 7.48
CA LEU A 110 8.76 -0.95 6.03
C LEU A 110 8.72 0.49 5.53
N VAL A 111 9.75 0.90 4.78
CA VAL A 111 9.85 2.24 4.21
C VAL A 111 9.89 2.14 2.69
N MET A 112 8.97 2.82 2.02
CA MET A 112 8.90 2.88 0.55
C MET A 112 8.17 4.13 0.08
N ALA A 113 8.33 4.49 -1.19
CA ALA A 113 7.58 5.59 -1.78
C ALA A 113 6.16 5.17 -2.17
N ASP A 114 5.29 6.16 -2.37
CA ASP A 114 3.88 5.96 -2.75
C ASP A 114 3.70 4.99 -3.94
N ALA A 115 4.49 5.13 -5.01
CA ALA A 115 4.38 4.29 -6.19
C ALA A 115 4.77 2.83 -5.91
N GLU A 116 5.83 2.61 -5.13
CA GLU A 116 6.27 1.29 -4.67
C GLU A 116 5.23 0.65 -3.76
N PHE A 117 4.60 1.43 -2.87
CA PHE A 117 3.51 0.98 -2.01
C PHE A 117 2.31 0.48 -2.82
N LEU A 118 1.82 1.28 -3.77
CA LEU A 118 0.71 0.88 -4.64
C LEU A 118 1.04 -0.40 -5.41
N LYS A 119 2.25 -0.52 -5.97
CA LYS A 119 2.68 -1.74 -6.67
C LYS A 119 2.73 -2.94 -5.74
N LEU A 120 3.23 -2.78 -4.52
CA LEU A 120 3.34 -3.87 -3.55
C LEU A 120 1.97 -4.40 -3.15
N VAL A 121 1.07 -3.52 -2.70
CA VAL A 121 -0.26 -3.89 -2.19
C VAL A 121 -1.21 -4.34 -3.29
N SER A 122 -0.94 -3.98 -4.55
CA SER A 122 -1.72 -4.43 -5.70
C SER A 122 -1.15 -5.69 -6.37
N GLY A 123 -0.05 -6.26 -5.87
CA GLY A 123 0.63 -7.40 -6.49
C GLY A 123 1.39 -7.10 -7.79
N ASN A 124 1.46 -5.83 -8.22
CA ASN A 124 2.21 -5.41 -9.42
C ASN A 124 3.71 -5.18 -9.16
N GLY A 125 4.14 -5.35 -7.91
CA GLY A 125 5.52 -5.19 -7.47
C GLY A 125 6.06 -6.47 -6.86
N ASN A 126 7.28 -6.85 -7.23
CA ASN A 126 8.00 -7.93 -6.55
C ASN A 126 8.73 -7.37 -5.31
N PRO A 127 8.37 -7.77 -4.07
CA PRO A 127 8.97 -7.23 -2.85
C PRO A 127 10.47 -7.53 -2.73
N VAL A 128 10.94 -8.67 -3.24
CA VAL A 128 12.37 -9.04 -3.22
C VAL A 128 13.15 -8.10 -4.14
N THR A 129 12.65 -7.86 -5.35
CA THR A 129 13.26 -6.89 -6.28
C THR A 129 13.25 -5.48 -5.70
N MET A 130 12.15 -5.04 -5.08
CA MET A 130 12.07 -3.73 -4.44
C MET A 130 13.09 -3.58 -3.31
N PHE A 131 13.27 -4.63 -2.50
CA PHE A 131 14.26 -4.64 -1.43
C PHE A 131 15.69 -4.56 -1.98
N MET A 132 16.04 -5.42 -2.94
CA MET A 132 17.38 -5.43 -3.56
C MET A 132 17.71 -4.10 -4.26
N THR A 133 16.71 -3.43 -4.85
CA THR A 133 16.85 -2.12 -5.49
C THR A 133 16.72 -0.95 -4.51
N ARG A 134 16.63 -1.21 -3.20
CA ARG A 134 16.48 -0.22 -2.11
C ARG A 134 15.24 0.66 -2.19
N LYS A 135 14.26 0.24 -2.99
CA LYS A 135 12.93 0.84 -3.15
C LYS A 135 11.99 0.49 -2.00
N LEU A 136 12.18 -0.68 -1.43
CA LEU A 136 11.68 -1.08 -0.12
C LEU A 136 12.89 -1.17 0.82
N LYS A 137 12.84 -0.43 1.94
CA LYS A 137 13.79 -0.59 3.04
C LYS A 137 13.07 -1.27 4.20
N VAL A 138 13.79 -2.17 4.88
CA VAL A 138 13.30 -2.88 6.06
C VAL A 138 14.22 -2.54 7.22
N ALA A 139 13.64 -2.10 8.33
CA ALA A 139 14.34 -1.94 9.60
C ALA A 139 13.73 -2.88 10.64
N GLY A 140 14.57 -3.53 11.46
CA GLY A 140 14.13 -4.55 12.41
C GLY A 140 14.09 -5.96 11.79
N ASP A 141 13.02 -6.70 12.05
CA ASP A 141 12.89 -8.10 11.64
C ASP A 141 12.63 -8.26 10.13
N VAL A 142 13.67 -8.66 9.39
CA VAL A 142 13.60 -8.96 7.95
C VAL A 142 12.87 -10.26 7.66
N GLY A 143 12.92 -11.23 8.57
CA GLY A 143 12.20 -12.50 8.45
C GLY A 143 10.69 -12.25 8.43
N LEU A 144 10.19 -11.46 9.38
CA LEU A 144 8.79 -11.02 9.41
C LEU A 144 8.40 -10.26 8.12
N ALA A 145 9.23 -9.32 7.68
CA ALA A 145 8.97 -8.57 6.44
C ALA A 145 8.86 -9.48 5.21
N SER A 146 9.75 -10.47 5.09
CA SER A 146 9.73 -11.43 3.97
C SER A 146 8.52 -12.38 3.99
N GLY A 147 8.01 -12.69 5.19
CA GLY A 147 6.83 -13.54 5.37
C GLY A 147 5.51 -12.80 5.21
N LEU A 148 5.51 -11.46 5.22
CA LEU A 148 4.31 -10.63 5.33
C LEU A 148 3.28 -10.92 4.22
N THR A 149 3.74 -11.13 2.99
CA THR A 149 2.88 -11.44 1.83
C THR A 149 2.08 -12.73 1.97
N ARG A 150 2.47 -13.63 2.89
CA ARG A 150 1.73 -14.88 3.17
C ARG A 150 0.51 -14.64 4.06
N TYR A 151 0.51 -13.58 4.84
CA TYR A 151 -0.57 -13.23 5.77
C TYR A 151 -1.68 -12.40 5.11
N PHE A 152 -1.50 -11.96 3.87
CA PHE A 152 -2.47 -11.14 3.16
C PHE A 152 -2.80 -11.73 1.79
N ASP A 153 -4.09 -11.70 1.42
CA ASP A 153 -4.55 -11.97 0.06
C ASP A 153 -4.26 -10.76 -0.82
N ILE A 154 -3.08 -10.80 -1.44
CA ILE A 154 -2.66 -9.77 -2.38
C ILE A 154 -3.46 -9.95 -3.68
N PRO A 155 -4.15 -8.90 -4.16
CA PRO A 155 -4.91 -8.97 -5.39
C PRO A 155 -4.03 -9.34 -6.59
N LYS A 156 -4.63 -10.03 -7.56
CA LYS A 156 -3.99 -10.36 -8.83
C LYS A 156 -4.68 -9.59 -9.94
N ALA A 157 -3.89 -8.90 -10.77
CA ALA A 157 -4.35 -8.21 -11.96
C ALA A 157 -4.61 -9.16 -13.13
#